data_AF-A0A090TA95-F1
#
_entry.id   AF-A0A090TA95-F1
#
_cell.length_a   1.000
_cell.length_b   1.000
_cell.length_c   1.000
_cell.angle_alpha   90.00
_cell.angle_beta   90.00
_cell.angle_gamma   90.00
#
_symmetry.space_group_name_H-M   'P 1'
#
loop_
_entity.id
_entity.type
_entity.pdbx_description
1 polymer ?
#
loop_
_entity_poly.entity_id
_entity_poly.type
_entity_poly.pdbx_seq_one_letter_code
_entity_poly.pdbx_strand_id
1 'polypeptide(L)'
;MTTITTAFKDAVHDSQQCFRLLLKAMSEPGEIVTLDLSKGFGAMHKAATQTLLSLSDNATPIWLSESHLKDAAIRENIRFHCSSPVTETQNSASFAVIAEQDLADFDWNKATFSLGCEEYPDKSTTVIVELSSLGNSCAENLSNDVTTLTLSGLGSNHNRC
;
A
#
# COMPACT_ATOMS: atom_id res chain seq x y z
N MET A 1 -20.17 -0.42 -16.80
CA MET A 1 -19.57 -1.56 -17.53
C MET A 1 -18.49 -2.11 -16.63
N THR A 2 -18.61 -3.38 -16.23
CA THR A 2 -17.69 -4.02 -15.30
C THR A 2 -16.35 -4.27 -15.99
N THR A 3 -15.24 -3.77 -15.47
CA THR A 3 -13.92 -3.89 -16.11
C THR A 3 -12.99 -4.72 -15.24
N ILE A 4 -13.21 -6.04 -15.24
CA ILE A 4 -12.29 -7.00 -14.60
C ILE A 4 -11.07 -7.14 -15.49
N THR A 5 -9.89 -6.87 -14.95
CA THR A 5 -8.60 -6.99 -15.63
C THR A 5 -7.87 -8.23 -15.14
N THR A 6 -6.85 -8.65 -15.89
CA THR A 6 -5.97 -9.75 -15.47
C THR A 6 -5.06 -9.28 -14.33
N ALA A 7 -5.00 -10.06 -13.25
CA ALA A 7 -4.08 -9.85 -12.12
C ALA A 7 -2.72 -10.54 -12.39
N PHE A 8 -2.24 -11.36 -11.47
CA PHE A 8 -1.03 -12.18 -11.64
C PHE A 8 -1.19 -13.21 -12.75
N LYS A 9 -0.08 -13.52 -13.44
CA LYS A 9 -0.06 -14.54 -14.48
C LYS A 9 0.02 -15.94 -13.86
N ASP A 10 0.84 -16.09 -12.83
CA ASP A 10 0.90 -17.27 -11.97
C ASP A 10 0.60 -16.81 -10.54
N ALA A 11 -0.66 -16.96 -10.13
CA ALA A 11 -1.14 -16.43 -8.86
C ALA A 11 -0.34 -16.92 -7.65
N VAL A 12 0.21 -18.13 -7.68
CA VAL A 12 0.96 -18.69 -6.54
C VAL A 12 2.39 -18.18 -6.54
N HIS A 13 3.10 -18.30 -7.67
CA HIS A 13 4.51 -17.91 -7.71
C HIS A 13 4.68 -16.39 -7.63
N ASP A 14 3.81 -15.63 -8.31
CA ASP A 14 3.89 -14.17 -8.34
C ASP A 14 3.54 -13.57 -6.97
N SER A 15 2.50 -14.06 -6.29
CA SER A 15 2.14 -13.61 -4.94
C SER A 15 3.25 -13.89 -3.92
N GLN A 16 3.86 -15.08 -3.96
CA GLN A 16 4.98 -15.40 -3.08
C GLN A 16 6.21 -14.53 -3.36
N GLN A 17 6.47 -14.20 -4.63
CA GLN A 17 7.56 -13.30 -4.99
C GLN A 17 7.30 -11.87 -4.46
N CYS A 18 6.10 -11.34 -4.69
CA CYS A 18 5.68 -10.06 -4.13
C CYS A 18 5.77 -10.06 -2.59
N PHE A 19 5.29 -11.10 -1.93
CA PHE A 19 5.37 -11.24 -0.47
C PHE A 19 6.80 -11.16 0.05
N ARG A 20 7.77 -11.87 -0.58
CA ARG A 20 9.18 -11.81 -0.17
C ARG A 20 9.79 -10.41 -0.34
N LEU A 21 9.43 -9.69 -1.41
CA LEU A 21 9.89 -8.33 -1.64
C LEU A 21 9.31 -7.36 -0.61
N LEU A 22 8.02 -7.50 -0.30
CA LEU A 22 7.36 -6.72 0.75
C LEU A 22 7.97 -6.99 2.12
N LEU A 23 8.23 -8.26 2.45
CA LEU A 23 8.89 -8.64 3.69
C LEU A 23 10.29 -8.01 3.78
N LYS A 24 11.06 -8.00 2.68
CA LYS A 24 12.35 -7.32 2.63
C LYS A 24 12.21 -5.83 2.95
N ALA A 25 11.32 -5.12 2.23
CA ALA A 25 11.09 -3.69 2.43
C ALA A 25 10.64 -3.34 3.86
N MET A 26 9.82 -4.18 4.48
CA MET A 26 9.38 -3.99 5.88
C MET A 26 10.48 -4.32 6.89
N SER A 27 11.30 -5.34 6.62
CA SER A 27 12.41 -5.75 7.49
C SER A 27 13.64 -4.84 7.42
N GLU A 28 13.80 -4.12 6.30
CA GLU A 28 14.90 -3.19 6.04
C GLU A 28 14.30 -1.81 5.68
N PRO A 29 13.83 -1.03 6.67
CA PRO A 29 13.23 0.29 6.40
C PRO A 29 14.16 1.19 5.58
N GLY A 30 13.64 1.73 4.48
CA GLY A 30 14.38 2.52 3.51
C GLY A 30 14.86 1.73 2.30
N GLU A 31 14.74 0.41 2.26
CA GLU A 31 15.00 -0.38 1.04
C GLU A 31 13.85 -0.20 0.04
N ILE A 32 14.16 0.32 -1.15
CA ILE A 32 13.21 0.43 -2.26
C ILE A 32 13.21 -0.89 -3.04
N VAL A 33 12.04 -1.52 -3.14
CA VAL A 33 11.80 -2.72 -3.93
C VAL A 33 10.88 -2.43 -5.12
N THR A 34 11.05 -3.17 -6.21
CA THR A 34 10.22 -3.03 -7.41
C THR A 34 9.25 -4.20 -7.55
N LEU A 35 7.95 -3.90 -7.65
CA LEU A 35 6.89 -4.87 -7.95
C LEU A 35 6.39 -4.63 -9.38
N ASP A 36 6.69 -5.54 -10.32
CA ASP A 36 6.30 -5.42 -11.74
C ASP A 36 5.82 -6.75 -12.34
N LEU A 37 5.02 -7.49 -11.57
CA LEU A 37 4.44 -8.77 -11.99
C LEU A 37 3.01 -8.65 -12.51
N SER A 38 2.29 -7.59 -12.12
CA SER A 38 0.95 -7.30 -12.63
C SER A 38 0.74 -5.82 -12.93
N LYS A 39 -0.32 -5.53 -13.68
CA LYS A 39 -0.82 -4.16 -13.86
C LYS A 39 -1.59 -3.71 -12.62
N GLY A 40 -1.73 -2.39 -12.47
CA GLY A 40 -2.62 -1.79 -11.48
C GLY A 40 -4.09 -2.00 -11.81
N PHE A 41 -4.94 -2.04 -10.79
CA PHE A 41 -6.40 -2.02 -10.95
C PHE A 41 -6.87 -0.59 -11.18
N GLY A 42 -7.57 -0.34 -12.29
CA GLY A 42 -8.07 1.02 -12.60
C GLY A 42 -6.96 2.07 -12.51
N ALA A 43 -7.18 3.11 -11.71
CA ALA A 43 -6.21 4.17 -11.44
C ALA A 43 -5.15 3.82 -10.36
N MET A 44 -5.27 2.69 -9.66
CA MET A 44 -4.35 2.29 -8.58
C MET A 44 -2.95 1.97 -9.14
N HIS A 45 -1.91 2.35 -8.39
CA HIS A 45 -0.54 2.04 -8.73
C HIS A 45 -0.29 0.53 -8.70
N LYS A 46 0.64 0.09 -9.57
CA LYS A 46 1.03 -1.33 -9.68
C LYS A 46 1.48 -1.90 -8.34
N ALA A 47 2.26 -1.14 -7.57
CA ALA A 47 2.77 -1.59 -6.28
C ALA A 47 1.63 -1.83 -5.28
N ALA A 48 0.72 -0.86 -5.11
CA ALA A 48 -0.44 -1.00 -4.22
C ALA A 48 -1.34 -2.18 -4.61
N THR A 49 -1.62 -2.33 -5.91
CA THR A 49 -2.40 -3.48 -6.41
C THR A 49 -1.73 -4.81 -6.10
N GLN A 50 -0.43 -4.95 -6.35
CA GLN A 50 0.31 -6.18 -6.09
C GLN A 50 0.45 -6.48 -4.58
N THR A 51 0.54 -5.45 -3.75
CA THR A 51 0.49 -5.58 -2.29
C THR A 51 -0.84 -6.15 -1.84
N LEU A 52 -1.97 -5.60 -2.31
CA LEU A 52 -3.29 -6.14 -1.99
C LEU A 52 -3.46 -7.57 -2.50
N LEU A 53 -3.09 -7.84 -3.75
CA LEU A 53 -3.15 -9.20 -4.34
C LEU A 53 -2.34 -10.24 -3.57
N SER A 54 -1.29 -9.83 -2.85
CA SER A 54 -0.40 -10.75 -2.12
C SER A 54 -0.78 -10.90 -0.65
N LEU A 55 -1.38 -9.88 -0.04
CA LEU A 55 -1.59 -9.80 1.41
C LEU A 55 -3.06 -9.82 1.84
N SER A 56 -3.99 -9.46 0.95
CA SER A 56 -5.41 -9.37 1.30
C SER A 56 -6.17 -10.64 0.93
N ASP A 57 -7.16 -10.96 1.76
CA ASP A 57 -8.10 -12.04 1.56
C ASP A 57 -9.52 -11.61 2.01
N ASN A 58 -10.43 -12.57 2.11
CA ASN A 58 -11.81 -12.32 2.51
C ASN A 58 -12.00 -11.88 3.97
N ALA A 59 -10.99 -12.05 4.82
CA ALA A 59 -11.01 -11.69 6.24
C ALA A 59 -10.32 -10.35 6.53
N THR A 60 -9.77 -9.68 5.51
CA THR A 60 -9.03 -8.41 5.67
C THR A 60 -9.74 -7.23 5.03
N PRO A 61 -10.64 -6.50 5.72
CA PRO A 61 -11.33 -5.37 5.13
C PRO A 61 -10.38 -4.28 4.61
N ILE A 62 -10.70 -3.73 3.44
CA ILE A 62 -9.91 -2.68 2.79
C ILE A 62 -10.66 -1.36 2.82
N TRP A 63 -10.03 -0.31 3.35
CA TRP A 63 -10.49 1.06 3.21
C TRP A 63 -9.79 1.73 2.03
N LEU A 64 -10.54 2.48 1.23
CA LEU A 64 -10.04 3.20 0.06
C LEU A 64 -10.29 4.70 0.24
N SER A 65 -9.32 5.52 -0.11
CA SER A 65 -9.54 6.97 -0.21
C SER A 65 -10.55 7.32 -1.30
N GLU A 66 -11.07 8.54 -1.26
CA GLU A 66 -12.24 8.96 -2.06
C GLU A 66 -12.07 8.71 -3.56
N SER A 67 -10.91 9.01 -4.12
CA SER A 67 -10.66 8.81 -5.55
C SER A 67 -10.68 7.32 -5.94
N HIS A 68 -10.04 6.46 -5.15
CA HIS A 68 -10.04 5.02 -5.40
C HIS A 68 -11.40 4.37 -5.13
N LEU A 69 -12.15 4.88 -4.15
CA LEU A 69 -13.50 4.42 -3.86
C LEU A 69 -14.48 4.75 -5.00
N LYS A 70 -14.29 5.88 -5.70
CA LYS A 70 -15.12 6.26 -6.85
C LYS A 70 -14.83 5.41 -8.09
N ASP A 71 -13.61 4.88 -8.22
CA ASP A 71 -13.25 4.00 -9.34
C ASP A 71 -13.95 2.63 -9.20
N ALA A 72 -14.86 2.35 -10.14
CA ALA A 72 -15.56 1.07 -10.19
C ALA A 72 -14.62 -0.08 -10.53
N ALA A 73 -13.62 0.12 -11.39
CA ALA A 73 -12.68 -0.92 -11.77
C ALA A 73 -11.84 -1.38 -10.58
N ILE A 74 -11.42 -0.45 -9.70
CA ILE A 74 -10.72 -0.81 -8.45
C ILE A 74 -11.58 -1.71 -7.58
N ARG A 75 -12.79 -1.27 -7.24
CA ARG A 75 -13.69 -2.01 -6.34
C ARG A 75 -14.06 -3.38 -6.88
N GLU A 76 -14.33 -3.47 -8.18
CA GLU A 76 -14.69 -4.73 -8.84
C GLU A 76 -13.50 -5.69 -8.88
N ASN A 77 -12.29 -5.23 -9.19
CA ASN A 77 -11.10 -6.08 -9.20
C ASN A 77 -10.69 -6.53 -7.79
N ILE A 78 -10.78 -5.67 -6.77
CA ILE A 78 -10.55 -6.06 -5.36
C ILE A 78 -11.53 -7.17 -4.96
N ARG A 79 -12.83 -6.98 -5.25
CA ARG A 79 -13.85 -7.98 -4.93
C ARG A 79 -13.62 -9.30 -5.67
N PHE A 80 -13.21 -9.24 -6.94
CA PHE A 80 -13.04 -10.43 -7.76
C PHE A 80 -11.75 -11.20 -7.44
N HIS A 81 -10.62 -10.51 -7.34
CA HIS A 81 -9.31 -11.16 -7.16
C HIS A 81 -8.95 -11.38 -5.70
N CYS A 82 -9.24 -10.43 -4.81
CA CYS A 82 -8.88 -10.53 -3.39
C CYS A 82 -10.01 -11.11 -2.53
N SER A 83 -11.26 -11.12 -3.02
CA SER A 83 -12.45 -11.46 -2.22
C SER A 83 -12.64 -10.61 -0.95
N SER A 84 -11.90 -9.50 -0.83
CA SER A 84 -11.89 -8.65 0.34
C SER A 84 -13.09 -7.71 0.38
N PRO A 85 -13.74 -7.52 1.54
CA PRO A 85 -14.76 -6.49 1.70
C PRO A 85 -14.12 -5.09 1.65
N VAL A 86 -14.78 -4.16 0.98
CA VAL A 86 -14.43 -2.72 1.04
C VAL A 86 -15.23 -2.09 2.18
N THR A 87 -14.55 -1.41 3.10
CA THR A 87 -15.17 -0.74 4.26
C THR A 87 -15.13 0.77 4.12
N GLU A 88 -16.19 1.44 4.60
CA GLU A 88 -16.26 2.91 4.69
C GLU A 88 -15.60 3.44 5.97
N THR A 89 -15.41 2.57 6.98
CA THR A 89 -14.86 2.96 8.28
C THR A 89 -13.38 2.62 8.38
N GLN A 90 -12.54 3.62 8.66
CA GLN A 90 -11.08 3.44 8.78
C GLN A 90 -10.69 2.48 9.92
N ASN A 91 -11.36 2.55 11.07
CA ASN A 91 -11.04 1.73 12.24
C ASN A 91 -11.36 0.23 12.05
N SER A 92 -12.18 -0.15 11.05
CA SER A 92 -12.47 -1.56 10.76
C SER A 92 -11.59 -2.12 9.64
N ALA A 93 -10.67 -1.33 9.11
CA ALA A 93 -9.82 -1.71 7.99
C ALA A 93 -8.56 -2.47 8.46
N SER A 94 -8.27 -3.59 7.84
CA SER A 94 -6.95 -4.25 7.94
C SER A 94 -5.94 -3.58 7.02
N PHE A 95 -6.39 -3.14 5.84
CA PHE A 95 -5.58 -2.38 4.90
C PHE A 95 -6.27 -1.08 4.53
N ALA A 96 -5.49 0.00 4.42
CA ALA A 96 -5.96 1.27 3.90
C ALA A 96 -5.12 1.65 2.68
N VAL A 97 -5.76 2.06 1.58
CA VAL A 97 -5.05 2.58 0.40
C VAL A 97 -5.42 4.04 0.19
N ILE A 98 -4.41 4.91 0.25
CA ILE A 98 -4.54 6.35 -0.01
C ILE A 98 -3.98 6.63 -1.40
N ALA A 99 -4.84 7.11 -2.29
CA ALA A 99 -4.47 7.52 -3.64
C ALA A 99 -3.54 8.74 -3.62
N GLU A 100 -2.63 8.81 -4.59
CA GLU A 100 -1.68 9.92 -4.71
C GLU A 100 -2.40 11.28 -4.73
N GLN A 101 -3.49 11.39 -5.50
CA GLN A 101 -4.24 12.65 -5.62
C GLN A 101 -5.00 13.04 -4.35
N ASP A 102 -5.28 12.10 -3.46
CA ASP A 102 -6.00 12.37 -2.21
C ASP A 102 -5.03 12.72 -1.08
N LEU A 103 -3.71 12.53 -1.28
CA LEU A 103 -2.71 12.67 -0.23
C LEU A 103 -2.58 14.10 0.29
N ALA A 104 -2.69 15.11 -0.58
CA ALA A 104 -2.55 16.51 -0.21
C ALA A 104 -3.67 16.99 0.73
N ASP A 105 -4.87 16.43 0.57
CA ASP A 105 -6.06 16.78 1.34
C ASP A 105 -6.30 15.83 2.52
N PHE A 106 -5.46 14.80 2.69
CA PHE A 106 -5.63 13.81 3.74
C PHE A 106 -5.22 14.35 5.11
N ASP A 107 -6.19 14.54 6.00
CA ASP A 107 -5.96 15.00 7.37
C ASP A 107 -5.53 13.86 8.30
N TRP A 108 -4.21 13.65 8.39
CA TRP A 108 -3.61 12.64 9.26
C TRP A 108 -3.97 12.78 10.75
N ASN A 109 -4.32 13.98 11.23
CA ASN A 109 -4.72 14.17 12.63
C ASN A 109 -6.13 13.65 12.92
N LYS A 110 -6.94 13.46 11.89
CA LYS A 110 -8.30 12.89 11.99
C LYS A 110 -8.37 11.45 11.52
N ALA A 111 -7.25 10.86 11.08
CA ALA A 111 -7.23 9.47 10.71
C ALA A 111 -7.57 8.59 11.92
N THR A 112 -8.53 7.68 11.74
CA THR A 112 -9.05 6.79 12.79
C THR A 112 -8.70 5.32 12.54
N PHE A 113 -7.55 5.08 11.89
CA PHE A 113 -7.05 3.73 11.65
C PHE A 113 -6.80 2.97 12.94
N SER A 114 -7.03 1.65 12.92
CA SER A 114 -6.77 0.80 14.08
C SER A 114 -5.27 0.74 14.35
N LEU A 115 -4.85 1.01 15.58
CA LEU A 115 -3.46 0.87 16.01
C LEU A 115 -3.15 -0.53 16.58
N GLY A 116 -4.15 -1.42 16.63
CA GLY A 116 -4.08 -2.64 17.40
C GLY A 116 -4.12 -2.38 18.91
N CYS A 117 -3.85 -3.40 19.71
CA CYS A 117 -3.68 -3.27 21.16
C CYS A 117 -2.49 -4.11 21.64
N GLU A 118 -2.13 -4.01 22.91
CA GLU A 118 -0.99 -4.75 23.48
C GLU A 118 -1.14 -6.26 23.32
N GLU A 119 -2.36 -6.78 23.48
CA GLU A 119 -2.66 -8.21 23.32
C GLU A 119 -2.74 -8.65 21.85
N TYR A 120 -3.07 -7.74 20.94
CA TYR A 120 -3.26 -8.01 19.51
C TYR A 120 -2.66 -6.88 18.65
N PRO A 121 -1.33 -6.71 18.63
CA PRO A 121 -0.68 -5.66 17.85
C PRO A 121 -0.78 -5.91 16.34
N ASP A 122 -1.02 -7.16 15.95
CA ASP A 122 -1.25 -7.63 14.59
C ASP A 122 -2.59 -7.15 14.00
N LYS A 123 -3.52 -6.66 14.84
CA LYS A 123 -4.80 -6.08 14.40
C LYS A 123 -4.72 -4.58 14.07
N SER A 124 -3.52 -4.06 13.87
CA SER A 124 -3.30 -2.72 13.36
C SER A 124 -3.63 -2.63 11.87
N THR A 125 -4.03 -1.45 11.42
CA THR A 125 -4.26 -1.17 10.00
C THR A 125 -2.92 -0.90 9.31
N THR A 126 -2.65 -1.64 8.24
CA THR A 126 -1.51 -1.33 7.36
C THR A 126 -1.94 -0.28 6.32
N VAL A 127 -1.27 0.87 6.31
CA VAL A 127 -1.57 1.98 5.40
C VAL A 127 -0.62 1.96 4.20
N ILE A 128 -1.17 1.87 3.01
CA ILE A 128 -0.49 1.93 1.72
C ILE A 128 -0.72 3.33 1.15
N VAL A 129 0.34 4.10 1.00
CA VAL A 129 0.29 5.47 0.48
C VAL A 129 0.92 5.50 -0.91
N GLU A 130 0.17 5.97 -1.90
CA GLU A 130 0.69 6.18 -3.24
C GLU A 130 1.38 7.55 -3.34
N LEU A 131 2.55 7.56 -3.99
CA LEU A 131 3.38 8.73 -4.18
C LEU A 131 3.72 8.89 -5.66
N SER A 132 3.88 10.13 -6.10
CA SER A 132 4.31 10.49 -7.45
C SER A 132 5.75 10.04 -7.75
N SER A 133 6.61 10.08 -6.72
CA SER A 133 8.00 9.69 -6.80
C SER A 133 8.52 9.29 -5.42
N LEU A 134 9.39 8.28 -5.39
CA LEU A 134 10.14 7.85 -4.21
C LEU A 134 11.56 7.52 -4.65
N GLY A 135 12.56 7.99 -3.89
CA GLY A 135 13.96 7.74 -4.20
C GLY A 135 14.83 7.80 -2.95
N ASN A 136 15.93 7.06 -2.98
CA ASN A 136 16.98 7.09 -1.96
C ASN A 136 18.14 7.93 -2.49
N SER A 137 18.07 9.25 -2.34
CA SER A 137 19.15 10.13 -2.75
C SER A 137 19.66 10.94 -1.57
N CYS A 138 20.90 10.70 -1.14
CA CYS A 138 21.66 11.60 -0.26
C CYS A 138 22.06 12.93 -0.97
N ALA A 139 21.38 13.34 -2.03
CA ALA A 139 21.89 14.36 -2.94
C ALA A 139 21.70 15.78 -2.39
N GLU A 140 22.81 16.51 -2.24
CA GLU A 140 22.91 17.90 -1.77
C GLU A 140 22.29 18.95 -2.71
N ASN A 141 21.49 18.55 -3.71
CA ASN A 141 20.84 19.43 -4.67
C ASN A 141 19.43 18.93 -5.01
N LEU A 142 18.56 18.92 -4.02
CA LEU A 142 17.13 18.71 -4.22
C LEU A 142 16.46 20.07 -4.43
N SER A 143 15.49 20.15 -5.35
CA SER A 143 14.64 21.33 -5.47
C SER A 143 13.89 21.58 -4.15
N ASN A 144 13.42 22.81 -3.94
CA ASN A 144 12.79 23.25 -2.68
C ASN A 144 11.54 22.44 -2.22
N ASP A 145 11.05 21.48 -3.01
CA ASP A 145 9.85 20.67 -2.72
C ASP A 145 10.16 19.20 -2.39
N VAL A 146 11.40 18.84 -2.08
CA VAL A 146 11.72 17.46 -1.66
C VAL A 146 11.88 17.35 -0.14
N THR A 147 10.98 16.58 0.47
CA THR A 147 11.08 16.18 1.88
C THR A 147 12.06 15.01 2.02
N THR A 148 13.18 15.24 2.71
CA THR A 148 14.15 14.17 3.04
C THR A 148 13.91 13.68 4.47
N LEU A 149 13.89 12.37 4.68
CA LEU A 149 13.66 11.74 5.98
C LEU A 149 14.81 10.81 6.33
N THR A 150 15.39 10.95 7.51
CA THR A 150 16.42 10.03 7.99
C THR A 150 15.79 8.90 8.79
N LEU A 151 16.05 7.66 8.38
CA LEU A 151 15.52 6.48 9.05
C LEU A 151 16.55 5.91 10.03
N SER A 152 16.11 5.58 11.25
CA SER A 152 16.92 4.94 12.28
C SER A 152 16.09 3.88 13.02
N GLY A 153 16.71 2.77 13.40
CA GLY A 153 16.03 1.66 14.09
C GLY A 153 16.50 0.27 13.65
N LEU A 154 15.74 -0.75 14.05
CA LEU A 154 15.94 -2.15 13.63
C LEU A 154 15.82 -2.28 12.10
N GLY A 155 16.72 -3.04 11.48
CA GLY A 155 16.75 -3.22 10.02
C GLY A 155 17.47 -2.11 9.25
N SER A 156 17.74 -0.95 9.87
CA SER A 156 18.52 0.12 9.26
C SER A 156 20.02 -0.10 9.48
N ASN A 157 20.67 -0.84 8.59
CA ASN A 157 22.14 -0.91 8.57
C ASN A 157 22.71 0.47 8.18
N HIS A 158 23.15 1.25 9.18
CA HIS A 158 23.78 2.58 9.07
C HIS A 158 22.93 3.66 8.35
N ASN A 159 22.56 4.73 9.09
CA ASN A 159 21.96 5.99 8.62
C ASN A 159 21.66 6.05 7.11
N ARG A 160 20.48 5.57 6.72
CA ARG A 160 19.98 5.70 5.34
C ARG A 160 19.14 6.98 5.28
N CYS A 161 19.53 7.88 4.38
CA CYS A 161 18.83 9.14 4.09
C CYS A 161 17.75 8.94 3.01
#